data_AF-A0A523THX6-F1
#
_entry.id   AF-A0A523THX6-F1
#
_cell.length_a   1.000
_cell.length_b   1.000
_cell.length_c   1.000
_cell.angle_alpha   90.00
_cell.angle_beta   90.00
_cell.angle_gamma   90.00
#
_symmetry.space_group_name_H-M   'P 1'
#
loop_
_entity.id
_entity.type
_entity.pdbx_description
1 polymer ?
#
loop_
_entity_poly.entity_id
_entity_poly.type
_entity_poly.pdbx_seq_one_letter_code
_entity_poly.pdbx_strand_id
1 'polypeptide(L)'
;MLFFLCFALFLIGLYCVLIKKNLLKIVMGIIIMEYSVNLFLIMVGYKAGAVAPIVTAGVEKANFVDPLPQALVITAIVIGIATLALMVALCMRVYDRYKTFDITKIRRLRG
;
A
#
# COMPACT_ATOMS: atom_id res chain seq x y z
N MET A 1 -3.72 -18.57 -9.01
CA MET A 1 -2.32 -18.43 -8.55
C MET A 1 -2.00 -17.01 -8.12
N LEU A 2 -2.22 -16.01 -8.98
CA LEU A 2 -1.90 -14.61 -8.69
C LEU A 2 -2.61 -14.02 -7.45
N PHE A 3 -3.90 -14.31 -7.22
CA PHE A 3 -4.62 -13.88 -6.01
C PHE A 3 -4.01 -14.39 -4.69
N PHE A 4 -3.46 -15.62 -4.71
CA PHE A 4 -2.82 -16.20 -3.54
C PHE A 4 -1.53 -15.47 -3.18
N LEU A 5 -0.81 -14.98 -4.19
CA LEU A 5 0.40 -14.18 -4.00
C LEU A 5 0.09 -12.82 -3.37
N CYS A 6 -1.02 -12.18 -3.75
CA CYS A 6 -1.51 -10.97 -3.07
C CYS A 6 -1.81 -11.28 -1.60
N PHE A 7 -2.54 -12.35 -1.32
CA PHE A 7 -2.86 -12.69 0.07
C PHE A 7 -1.60 -12.98 0.91
N ALA A 8 -0.61 -13.66 0.32
CA ALA A 8 0.68 -13.89 0.96
C ALA A 8 1.45 -12.57 1.23
N LEU A 9 1.48 -11.64 0.26
CA LEU A 9 2.09 -10.31 0.44
C LEU A 9 1.44 -9.53 1.58
N PHE A 10 0.11 -9.54 1.65
CA PHE A 10 -0.63 -8.91 2.74
C PHE A 10 -0.26 -9.51 4.10
N LEU A 11 -0.19 -10.84 4.19
CA LEU A 11 0.21 -11.54 5.42
C LEU A 11 1.66 -11.21 5.83
N ILE A 12 2.58 -11.07 4.88
CA ILE A 12 3.96 -10.66 5.15
C ILE A 12 4.01 -9.23 5.72
N GLY A 13 3.24 -8.32 5.14
CA GLY A 13 3.10 -6.95 5.64
C GLY A 13 2.54 -6.93 7.07
N LEU A 14 1.47 -7.69 7.32
CA LEU A 14 0.85 -7.82 8.64
C LEU A 14 1.82 -8.41 9.67
N TYR A 15 2.56 -9.46 9.30
CA TYR A 15 3.59 -10.06 10.13
C TYR A 15 4.70 -9.06 10.48
N CYS A 16 5.13 -8.24 9.51
CA CYS A 16 6.12 -7.20 9.72
C CYS A 16 5.64 -6.17 10.76
N VAL A 17 4.38 -5.72 10.64
CA VAL A 17 3.77 -4.74 11.58
C VAL A 17 3.71 -5.30 13.01
N LEU A 18 3.32 -6.57 13.18
CA LEU A 18 3.14 -7.17 14.50
C LEU A 18 4.45 -7.46 15.24
N ILE A 19 5.51 -7.83 14.52
CA ILE A 19 6.74 -8.35 15.13
C ILE A 19 7.85 -7.30 15.21
N LYS A 20 7.90 -6.36 14.27
CA LYS A 20 8.97 -5.36 14.27
C LYS A 20 8.67 -4.30 15.32
N LYS A 21 9.64 -4.09 16.21
CA LYS A 21 9.59 -3.04 17.25
C LYS A 21 10.11 -1.69 16.78
N ASN A 22 10.71 -1.64 15.59
CA ASN A 22 11.25 -0.40 15.02
C ASN A 22 10.15 0.30 14.21
N LEU A 23 9.82 1.54 14.57
CA LEU A 23 8.80 2.37 13.94
C LEU A 23 8.94 2.43 12.41
N LEU A 24 10.15 2.61 11.89
CA LEU A 24 10.41 2.68 10.45
C LEU A 24 10.07 1.35 9.76
N LYS A 25 10.34 0.22 10.41
CA LYS A 25 9.99 -1.11 9.88
C LYS A 25 8.48 -1.36 9.92
N ILE A 26 7.78 -0.82 10.91
CA ILE A 26 6.31 -0.88 10.99
C ILE A 26 5.70 -0.08 9.83
N VAL A 27 6.19 1.14 9.58
CA VAL A 27 5.73 1.96 8.43
C VAL A 27 5.96 1.21 7.12
N MET A 28 7.12 0.60 6.91
CA MET A 28 7.36 -0.24 5.72
C MET A 28 6.40 -1.44 5.63
N GLY A 29 6.06 -2.06 6.75
CA GLY A 29 5.05 -3.12 6.80
C GLY A 29 3.68 -2.65 6.31
N ILE A 30 3.25 -1.45 6.73
CA ILE A 30 1.98 -0.84 6.29
C ILE A 30 1.99 -0.57 4.77
N ILE A 31 3.09 -0.03 4.24
CA ILE A 31 3.22 0.22 2.79
C ILE A 31 3.10 -1.09 1.99
N ILE A 32 3.72 -2.16 2.46
CA ILE A 32 3.64 -3.48 1.80
C ILE A 32 2.19 -3.99 1.78
N MET A 33 1.46 -3.81 2.89
CA MET A 33 0.03 -4.18 2.95
C MET A 33 -0.79 -3.35 1.95
N GLU A 34 -0.54 -2.05 1.86
CA GLU A 34 -1.24 -1.17 0.92
C GLU A 34 -0.99 -1.59 -0.54
N TYR A 35 0.26 -1.82 -0.92
CA TYR A 35 0.58 -2.31 -2.27
C TYR A 35 -0.07 -3.65 -2.58
N SER A 36 -0.17 -4.55 -1.59
CA SER A 36 -0.85 -5.82 -1.74
C SER A 36 -2.35 -5.66 -2.04
N VAL A 37 -3.01 -4.71 -1.39
CA VAL A 37 -4.44 -4.40 -1.62
C VAL A 37 -4.62 -3.75 -2.99
N ASN A 38 -3.77 -2.80 -3.36
CA ASN A 38 -3.80 -2.15 -4.68
C ASN A 38 -3.61 -3.19 -5.79
N LEU A 39 -2.67 -4.12 -5.62
CA LEU A 39 -2.40 -5.18 -6.59
C LEU A 39 -3.56 -6.19 -6.68
N PHE A 40 -4.20 -6.51 -5.55
CA PHE A 40 -5.44 -7.30 -5.54
C PHE A 40 -6.56 -6.61 -6.33
N LEU A 41 -6.76 -5.31 -6.14
CA LEU A 41 -7.80 -4.54 -6.81
C LEU A 41 -7.59 -4.50 -8.33
N ILE A 42 -6.35 -4.31 -8.80
CA ILE A 42 -6.02 -4.39 -10.24
C ILE A 42 -6.36 -5.76 -10.81
N MET A 43 -6.08 -6.85 -10.08
CA MET A 43 -6.37 -8.20 -10.55
C MET A 43 -7.86 -8.48 -10.72
N VAL A 44 -8.72 -7.87 -9.91
CA VAL A 44 -10.18 -8.00 -10.06
C VAL A 44 -10.65 -7.42 -11.40
N GLY A 45 -10.04 -6.31 -11.85
CA GLY A 45 -10.35 -5.68 -13.15
C GLY A 45 -9.66 -6.31 -14.36
N TYR A 46 -8.77 -7.30 -14.13
CA TYR A 46 -7.98 -7.88 -15.20
C TYR A 46 -8.81 -8.85 -16.05
N LYS A 47 -8.83 -8.63 -17.36
CA LYS A 47 -9.47 -9.51 -18.35
C LYS A 47 -8.42 -10.02 -19.33
N ALA A 48 -8.33 -11.33 -19.52
CA ALA A 48 -7.34 -11.94 -20.40
C ALA A 48 -7.55 -11.50 -21.85
N GLY A 49 -6.49 -11.03 -22.52
CA GLY A 49 -6.52 -10.56 -23.90
C GLY A 49 -7.15 -9.17 -24.09
N ALA A 50 -7.37 -8.43 -22.99
CA ALA A 50 -7.92 -7.09 -23.05
C ALA A 50 -6.84 -6.00 -23.12
N VAL A 51 -7.12 -4.94 -23.88
CA VAL A 51 -6.25 -3.78 -24.10
C VAL A 51 -6.51 -2.74 -23.01
N ALA A 52 -5.52 -1.90 -22.71
CA ALA A 52 -5.69 -0.75 -21.82
C ALA A 52 -6.88 0.12 -22.28
N PRO A 53 -7.70 0.67 -21.36
CA PRO A 53 -8.92 1.40 -21.67
C PRO A 53 -8.60 2.82 -22.14
N ILE A 54 -7.80 2.92 -23.20
CA ILE A 54 -7.37 4.15 -23.84
C ILE A 54 -8.01 4.14 -25.23
N VAL A 55 -8.96 5.04 -25.45
CA VAL A 55 -9.66 5.14 -26.73
C VAL A 55 -8.76 5.89 -27.71
N THR A 56 -8.12 5.16 -28.62
CA THR A 56 -7.34 5.72 -29.73
C THR A 56 -8.20 5.74 -31.00
N ALA A 57 -8.13 6.82 -31.78
CA ALA A 57 -8.83 6.91 -33.06
C ALA A 57 -8.41 5.75 -33.99
N GLY A 58 -9.38 4.96 -34.46
CA GLY A 58 -9.16 3.83 -35.38
C GLY A 58 -9.26 2.43 -34.76
N VAL A 59 -9.53 2.29 -33.46
CA VAL A 59 -9.72 0.99 -32.79
C VAL A 59 -11.21 0.74 -32.54
N GLU A 60 -11.90 0.07 -33.49
CA GLU A 60 -13.35 -0.08 -33.41
C GLU A 60 -13.85 -1.15 -32.43
N LYS A 61 -13.03 -2.15 -32.06
CA LYS A 61 -13.44 -3.26 -31.17
C LYS A 61 -12.25 -3.84 -30.39
N ALA A 62 -11.67 -3.07 -29.47
CA ALA A 62 -10.77 -3.65 -28.47
C ALA A 62 -11.59 -4.14 -27.27
N ASN A 63 -11.34 -5.38 -26.84
CA ASN A 63 -11.79 -5.86 -25.55
C ASN A 63 -11.03 -5.02 -24.51
N PHE A 64 -11.66 -4.07 -23.83
CA PHE A 64 -10.98 -3.24 -22.83
C PHE A 64 -11.01 -3.91 -21.46
N VAL A 65 -9.96 -3.69 -20.67
CA VAL A 65 -9.99 -4.01 -19.22
C VAL A 65 -10.93 -3.03 -18.52
N ASP A 66 -11.48 -3.43 -17.37
CA ASP A 66 -12.38 -2.57 -16.61
C ASP A 66 -11.62 -1.30 -16.15
N PRO A 67 -12.05 -0.09 -16.52
CA PRO A 67 -11.41 1.15 -16.08
C PRO A 67 -11.70 1.48 -14.61
N LEU A 68 -12.74 0.89 -13.99
CA LEU A 68 -13.14 1.23 -12.62
C LEU A 68 -12.04 0.87 -11.60
N PRO A 69 -11.45 -0.34 -11.61
CA PRO A 69 -10.36 -0.66 -10.68
C PRO A 69 -9.11 0.19 -10.91
N GLN A 70 -8.82 0.61 -12.15
CA GLN A 70 -7.70 1.52 -12.43
C GLN A 70 -7.89 2.89 -11.77
N ALA A 71 -9.09 3.47 -11.89
CA ALA A 71 -9.41 4.74 -11.26
C ALA A 71 -9.39 4.65 -9.73
N LEU A 72 -9.86 3.54 -9.15
CA LEU A 72 -9.81 3.35 -7.71
C LEU A 72 -8.37 3.22 -7.18
N VAL A 73 -7.49 2.53 -7.91
CA VAL A 73 -6.10 2.32 -7.51
C VAL A 73 -5.30 3.63 -7.58
N ILE A 74 -5.50 4.48 -8.59
CA ILE A 74 -4.75 5.76 -8.65
C ILE A 74 -5.12 6.66 -7.48
N THR A 75 -6.38 6.67 -7.05
CA THR A 75 -6.81 7.38 -5.83
C THR A 75 -6.18 6.76 -4.57
N ALA A 76 -6.16 5.43 -4.47
CA ALA A 76 -5.55 4.73 -3.34
C ALA A 76 -4.05 5.07 -3.22
N ILE A 77 -3.31 5.09 -4.33
CA ILE A 77 -1.86 5.43 -4.34
C ILE A 77 -1.62 6.86 -3.82
N VAL A 78 -2.45 7.83 -4.21
CA VAL A 78 -2.31 9.22 -3.74
C VAL A 78 -2.55 9.31 -2.24
N ILE A 79 -3.56 8.60 -1.71
CA ILE A 79 -3.83 8.52 -0.27
C ILE A 79 -2.67 7.81 0.45
N GLY A 80 -2.12 6.75 -0.14
CA GLY A 80 -0.95 6.04 0.37
C GLY A 80 0.26 6.93 0.56
N ILE A 81 0.62 7.71 -0.46
CA ILE A 81 1.76 8.64 -0.38
C ILE A 81 1.52 9.72 0.67
N ALA A 82 0.30 10.26 0.76
CA ALA A 82 -0.05 11.27 1.76
C ALA A 82 0.05 10.71 3.21
N THR A 83 -0.48 9.52 3.44
CA THR A 83 -0.42 8.85 4.75
C THR A 83 1.01 8.43 5.09
N LEU A 84 1.80 7.97 4.12
CA LEU A 84 3.21 7.66 4.28
C LEU A 84 4.01 8.89 4.72
N ALA A 85 3.81 10.02 4.04
CA ALA A 85 4.47 11.28 4.39
C ALA A 85 4.15 11.68 5.83
N LEU A 86 2.88 11.54 6.25
CA LEU A 86 2.45 11.78 7.62
C LEU A 86 3.12 10.82 8.62
N MET A 87 3.14 9.52 8.32
CA MET A 87 3.78 8.51 9.19
C MET A 87 5.28 8.77 9.36
N VAL A 88 5.98 9.11 8.29
CA VAL A 88 7.41 9.46 8.33
C VAL A 88 7.62 10.75 9.13
N ALA A 89 6.80 11.78 8.91
CA ALA A 89 6.85 13.01 9.68
C ALA A 89 6.63 12.77 11.19
N LEU A 90 5.70 11.88 11.55
CA LEU A 90 5.49 11.45 12.93
C LEU A 90 6.69 10.68 13.47
N CYS A 91 7.28 9.77 12.69
CA CYS A 91 8.50 9.05 13.08
C CYS A 91 9.66 10.01 13.37
N MET A 92 9.83 11.06 12.54
CA MET A 92 10.83 12.10 12.80
C MET A 92 10.54 12.86 14.09
N ARG A 93 9.30 13.30 14.33
CA ARG A 93 8.92 13.97 15.59
C ARG A 93 9.14 13.11 16.83
N VAL A 94 8.83 11.82 16.73
CA VAL A 94 9.04 10.87 17.83
C VAL A 94 10.53 10.68 18.08
N TYR A 95 11.33 10.56 17.01
CA TYR A 95 12.78 10.48 17.13
C TYR A 95 13.38 11.75 17.74
N ASP A 96 12.88 12.94 17.40
CA ASP A 96 13.37 14.18 17.99
C ASP A 96 13.15 14.25 19.50
N ARG A 97 12.03 13.72 19.99
CA ARG A 97 11.67 13.72 21.41
C ARG A 97 12.32 12.59 22.21
N TYR A 98 12.34 11.37 21.67
CA TYR A 98 12.75 10.17 22.40
C TYR A 98 14.12 9.62 21.96
N LYS A 99 14.71 10.16 20.87
CA LYS A 99 15.99 9.75 20.27
C LYS A 99 16.09 8.24 20.02
N THR A 100 14.94 7.59 19.80
CA THR A 100 14.84 6.16 19.57
C THR A 100 13.71 5.86 18.59
N PHE A 101 13.96 4.88 17.72
CA PHE A 101 12.94 4.32 16.82
C PHE A 101 12.29 3.06 17.41
N ASP A 102 12.69 2.64 18.61
CA ASP A 102 12.16 1.44 19.27
C ASP A 102 10.90 1.78 20.08
N ILE A 103 9.76 1.23 19.68
CA ILE A 103 8.47 1.47 20.35
C ILE A 103 8.49 1.04 21.82
N THR A 104 9.28 0.02 22.17
CA THR A 104 9.31 -0.51 23.55
C THR A 104 10.04 0.41 24.51
N LYS A 105 10.92 1.27 23.99
CA LYS A 105 11.66 2.28 24.76
C LYS A 105 10.89 3.58 24.90
N ILE A 106 9.87 3.81 24.07
CA ILE A 106 8.93 4.93 24.19
C ILE A 106 7.92 4.59 25.29
N ARG A 107 8.37 4.64 26.53
CA ARG A 107 7.53 4.35 27.69
C ARG A 107 7.49 5.57 28.59
N ARG A 108 6.55 6.48 28.31
CA ARG A 108 6.05 7.53 29.21
C ARG A 108 4.86 8.25 28.58
N LEU A 109 3.67 7.64 28.69
CA LEU A 109 2.51 8.44 29.10
C LEU A 109 2.72 8.72 30.60
N ARG A 110 3.56 9.71 30.90
CA ARG A 110 3.53 10.35 32.22
C ARG A 110 2.35 11.30 32.17
N GLY A 111 1.16 10.75 32.40
CA GLY A 111 0.08 11.49 33.05
C GLY A 111 0.40 11.60 34.53
#